data_AF-A0A936YUA0-F1
#
_entry.id   AF-A0A936YUA0-F1
#
_cell.length_a   1.000
_cell.length_b   1.000
_cell.length_c   1.000
_cell.angle_alpha   90.00
_cell.angle_beta   90.00
_cell.angle_gamma   90.00
#
_symmetry.space_group_name_H-M   'P 1'
#
loop_
_entity.id
_entity.type
_entity.pdbx_description
1 polymer ?
#
loop_
_entity_poly.entity_id
_entity_poly.type
_entity_poly.pdbx_seq_one_letter_code
_entity_poly.pdbx_strand_id
1 'polypeptide(L)'
;MSRRGFLVGTAATSVAIAAPAVASDIAELVPLDQQFDACVAQIRAVLATMHPDADKVSFAYRTWDNGRAFSVWMDGYAPPRVEYDGPGYYEVSETDNNVAGVFYIERFFSEMDQRYYLRGNYIWDGRRIAPAVLIGARSIVRKIDAAEAGMKVSEFVALLAGMNVDQKRDVIRRFEELD
;
A
#
# COMPACT_ATOMS: atom_id res chain seq x y z
N MET A 1 66.62 -36.45 3.88
CA MET A 1 66.04 -35.46 4.81
C MET A 1 65.03 -34.62 4.03
N SER A 2 63.79 -35.06 3.85
CA SER A 2 62.58 -34.78 4.66
C SER A 2 62.36 -33.29 4.99
N ARG A 3 61.42 -32.67 4.27
CA ARG A 3 60.64 -31.51 4.72
C ARG A 3 59.16 -31.79 4.41
N ARG A 4 58.51 -32.54 5.31
CA ARG A 4 57.05 -32.58 5.48
C ARG A 4 56.74 -31.85 6.79
N GLY A 5 55.78 -30.94 6.77
CA GLY A 5 55.24 -30.28 7.96
C GLY A 5 54.23 -29.20 7.55
N PHE A 6 52.96 -29.57 7.39
CA PHE A 6 51.89 -29.51 8.40
C PHE A 6 51.06 -28.23 8.19
N LEU A 7 50.04 -28.33 7.32
CA LEU A 7 48.97 -27.34 7.25
C LEU A 7 48.03 -27.60 8.43
N VAL A 8 48.06 -26.69 9.40
CA VAL A 8 47.08 -26.60 10.48
C VAL A 8 45.81 -26.01 9.88
N GLY A 9 44.77 -26.83 9.74
CA GLY A 9 43.43 -26.38 9.39
C GLY A 9 42.75 -25.79 10.61
N THR A 10 42.52 -24.48 10.60
CA THR A 10 41.62 -23.78 11.52
C THR A 10 40.19 -24.10 11.09
N ALA A 11 39.55 -25.04 11.80
CA ALA A 11 38.12 -25.26 11.71
C ALA A 11 37.39 -24.02 12.26
N ALA A 12 36.69 -23.31 11.37
CA ALA A 12 35.70 -22.33 11.77
C ALA A 12 34.60 -23.07 12.54
N THR A 13 34.46 -22.75 13.82
CA THR A 13 33.30 -23.11 14.64
C THR A 13 32.07 -22.43 14.04
N SER A 14 31.38 -23.14 13.15
CA SER A 14 29.98 -22.88 12.89
C SER A 14 29.24 -23.11 14.21
N VAL A 15 28.77 -22.02 14.81
CA VAL A 15 27.73 -22.10 15.85
C VAL A 15 26.51 -22.67 15.14
N ALA A 16 26.33 -23.98 15.26
CA ALA A 16 25.09 -24.63 14.96
C ALA A 16 24.07 -24.04 15.94
N ILE A 17 23.27 -23.09 15.47
CA ILE A 17 22.00 -22.77 16.12
C ILE A 17 21.22 -24.08 16.05
N ALA A 18 21.15 -24.76 17.19
CA ALA A 18 20.36 -25.96 17.35
C ALA A 18 18.91 -25.60 17.03
N ALA A 19 18.48 -25.92 15.80
CA ALA A 19 17.07 -26.14 15.55
C ALA A 19 16.61 -27.23 16.54
N PRO A 20 15.48 -27.06 17.23
CA PRO A 20 14.97 -28.14 18.07
C PRO A 20 14.70 -29.32 17.15
N ALA A 21 15.48 -30.39 17.32
CA ALA A 21 15.15 -31.69 16.78
C ALA A 21 13.84 -32.10 17.44
N VAL A 22 12.73 -31.94 16.72
CA VAL A 22 11.44 -32.50 17.10
C VAL A 22 11.62 -34.00 16.99
N ALA A 23 11.82 -34.64 18.15
CA ALA A 23 11.72 -36.08 18.28
C ALA A 23 10.36 -36.47 17.70
N SER A 24 10.40 -37.26 16.64
CA SER A 24 9.25 -37.93 16.06
C SER A 24 8.81 -39.05 17.01
N ASP A 25 8.29 -38.67 18.17
CA ASP A 25 7.17 -39.38 18.77
C ASP A 25 5.98 -39.20 17.84
N ILE A 26 5.12 -40.21 17.79
CA ILE A 26 4.00 -40.36 16.87
C ILE A 26 2.96 -39.25 17.13
N ALA A 27 3.28 -38.03 16.71
CA ALA A 27 2.34 -36.94 16.56
C ALA A 27 1.61 -37.27 15.26
N GLU A 28 0.41 -37.84 15.44
CA GLU A 28 -0.69 -37.84 14.48
C GLU A 28 -0.44 -36.77 13.41
N LEU A 29 -0.04 -37.21 12.20
CA LEU A 29 0.33 -36.32 11.11
C LEU A 29 -0.87 -35.42 10.85
N VAL A 30 -0.81 -34.23 11.42
CA VAL A 30 -1.78 -33.16 11.24
C VAL A 30 -2.00 -33.04 9.73
N PRO A 31 -3.23 -33.21 9.24
CA PRO A 31 -3.53 -33.13 7.82
C PRO A 31 -2.89 -31.89 7.21
N LEU A 32 -2.38 -32.00 5.98
CA LEU A 32 -1.66 -30.91 5.32
C LEU A 32 -2.45 -29.59 5.31
N ASP A 33 -3.78 -29.68 5.22
CA ASP A 33 -4.69 -28.53 5.29
C ASP A 33 -4.63 -27.83 6.66
N GLN A 34 -4.57 -28.59 7.76
CA GLN A 34 -4.42 -28.02 9.11
C GLN A 34 -3.04 -27.40 9.32
N GLN A 35 -1.99 -27.93 8.68
CA GLN A 35 -0.65 -27.31 8.71
C GLN A 35 -0.65 -25.97 7.97
N PHE A 36 -1.36 -25.91 6.83
CA PHE A 36 -1.51 -24.68 6.07
C PHE A 36 -2.30 -23.61 6.84
N ASP A 37 -3.42 -24.00 7.47
CA ASP A 37 -4.21 -23.09 8.31
C ASP A 37 -3.39 -22.54 9.50
N ALA A 38 -2.59 -23.39 10.15
CA ALA A 38 -1.68 -22.97 11.21
C ALA A 38 -0.63 -21.96 10.70
N CYS A 39 -0.08 -22.17 9.51
CA CYS A 39 0.85 -21.24 8.88
C CYS A 39 0.19 -19.89 8.57
N VAL A 40 -1.02 -19.89 7.99
CA VAL A 40 -1.79 -18.67 7.73
C VAL A 40 -2.08 -17.91 9.02
N ALA A 41 -2.45 -18.61 10.10
CA ALA A 41 -2.67 -18.01 11.41
C ALA A 41 -1.39 -17.33 11.96
N GLN A 42 -0.23 -17.97 11.82
CA GLN A 42 1.05 -17.38 12.20
C GLN A 42 1.38 -16.12 11.41
N ILE A 43 1.18 -16.14 10.08
CA ILE A 43 1.41 -14.96 9.23
C ILE A 43 0.50 -13.80 9.67
N ARG A 44 -0.78 -14.07 9.95
CA ARG A 44 -1.71 -13.03 10.44
C ARG A 44 -1.29 -12.46 11.79
N ALA A 45 -0.80 -13.29 12.71
CA ALA A 45 -0.31 -12.84 14.01
C ALA A 45 0.94 -11.95 13.90
N VAL A 46 1.88 -12.32 13.02
CA VAL A 46 3.08 -11.51 12.73
C VAL A 46 2.66 -10.16 12.14
N LEU A 47 1.78 -10.16 11.14
CA LEU A 47 1.29 -8.94 10.50
C LEU A 47 0.57 -8.01 11.48
N ALA A 48 -0.29 -8.55 12.34
CA ALA A 48 -0.96 -7.77 13.39
C ALA A 48 0.02 -7.20 14.44
N THR A 49 1.09 -7.93 14.75
CA THR A 49 2.12 -7.45 15.69
C THR A 49 2.96 -6.32 15.08
N MET A 50 3.29 -6.43 13.80
CA MET A 50 4.08 -5.43 13.08
C MET A 50 3.27 -4.17 12.74
N HIS A 51 1.96 -4.33 12.53
CA HIS A 51 1.06 -3.26 12.11
C HIS A 51 -0.17 -3.19 13.03
N PRO A 52 -0.01 -2.72 14.28
CA PRO A 52 -1.10 -2.65 15.23
C PRO A 52 -2.23 -1.71 14.79
N ASP A 53 -1.93 -0.77 13.89
CA ASP A 53 -2.87 0.21 13.35
C ASP A 53 -3.66 -0.31 12.14
N ALA A 54 -3.42 -1.55 11.70
CA ALA A 54 -4.20 -2.16 10.63
C ALA A 54 -5.57 -2.60 11.16
N ASP A 55 -6.64 -2.10 10.55
CA ASP A 55 -8.02 -2.42 10.96
C ASP A 55 -8.32 -3.92 10.82
N LYS A 56 -7.74 -4.57 9.80
CA LYS A 56 -8.00 -5.97 9.52
C LYS A 56 -6.89 -6.64 8.72
N VAL A 57 -6.48 -7.84 9.14
CA VAL A 57 -5.68 -8.74 8.30
C VAL A 57 -6.60 -9.78 7.66
N SER A 58 -6.80 -9.71 6.36
CA SER A 58 -7.69 -10.56 5.57
C SER A 58 -6.92 -11.71 4.90
N PHE A 59 -7.61 -12.82 4.64
CA PHE A 59 -7.08 -13.99 3.95
C PHE A 59 -8.11 -14.49 2.95
N ALA A 60 -7.67 -14.81 1.74
CA ALA A 60 -8.49 -15.55 0.79
C ALA A 60 -7.71 -16.67 0.13
N TYR A 61 -8.43 -17.76 -0.09
CA TYR A 61 -7.99 -18.90 -0.87
C TYR A 61 -8.90 -19.01 -2.10
N ARG A 62 -8.29 -19.07 -3.28
CA ARG A 62 -9.00 -19.23 -4.55
C ARG A 62 -8.49 -20.46 -5.28
N THR A 63 -9.43 -21.30 -5.68
CA THR A 63 -9.22 -22.43 -6.58
C THR A 63 -9.73 -22.05 -7.97
N TRP A 64 -8.90 -22.31 -8.97
CA TRP A 64 -9.25 -22.19 -10.38
C TRP A 64 -9.00 -23.52 -11.08
N ASP A 65 -9.57 -23.71 -12.27
CA ASP A 65 -9.42 -24.95 -13.04
C ASP A 65 -7.96 -25.25 -13.42
N ASN A 66 -7.09 -24.24 -13.42
CA ASN A 66 -5.67 -24.33 -13.73
C ASN A 66 -4.75 -24.25 -12.49
N GLY A 67 -5.28 -24.21 -11.26
CA GLY A 67 -4.43 -24.17 -10.07
C GLY A 67 -5.08 -23.59 -8.82
N ARG A 68 -4.23 -23.29 -7.84
CA ARG A 68 -4.63 -22.77 -6.53
C ARG A 68 -3.81 -21.52 -6.24
N ALA A 69 -4.44 -20.47 -5.73
CA ALA A 69 -3.75 -19.31 -5.20
C ALA A 69 -4.32 -18.93 -3.84
N PHE A 70 -3.46 -18.40 -2.99
CA PHE A 70 -3.87 -17.77 -1.75
C PHE A 70 -3.27 -16.39 -1.66
N SER A 71 -3.92 -15.52 -0.90
CA SER A 71 -3.43 -14.17 -0.62
C SER A 71 -3.75 -13.83 0.82
N VAL A 72 -2.75 -13.30 1.52
CA VAL A 72 -2.91 -12.66 2.82
C VAL A 72 -2.62 -11.18 2.58
N TRP A 73 -3.52 -10.30 3.00
CA TRP A 73 -3.32 -8.86 2.88
C TRP A 73 -3.86 -8.15 4.11
N MET A 74 -3.38 -6.94 4.34
CA MET A 74 -3.89 -6.07 5.40
C MET A 74 -4.74 -4.99 4.75
N ASP A 75 -5.95 -4.84 5.26
CA ASP A 75 -6.78 -3.68 5.00
C ASP A 75 -6.29 -2.62 6.01
N GLY A 76 -5.59 -1.60 5.51
CA GLY A 76 -5.26 -0.42 6.31
C GLY A 76 -6.50 0.41 6.59
N TYR A 77 -6.35 1.51 7.33
CA TYR A 77 -7.41 2.50 7.53
C TYR A 77 -7.86 3.05 6.17
N ALA A 78 -8.86 2.42 5.58
CA ALA A 78 -9.54 2.91 4.40
C ALA A 78 -10.32 4.14 4.88
N PRO A 79 -9.92 5.35 4.50
CA PRO A 79 -10.52 6.51 5.11
C PRO A 79 -12.00 6.56 4.68
N PRO A 80 -12.90 6.99 5.60
CA PRO A 80 -14.34 6.93 5.37
C PRO A 80 -14.66 7.67 4.07
N ARG A 81 -15.51 7.10 3.22
CA ARG A 81 -15.89 7.73 1.96
C ARG A 81 -17.13 8.57 2.18
N VAL A 82 -17.11 9.80 1.66
CA VAL A 82 -18.25 10.72 1.78
C VAL A 82 -18.87 10.97 0.43
N GLU A 83 -20.19 11.16 0.43
CA GLU A 83 -20.89 11.59 -0.77
C GLU A 83 -20.52 13.03 -1.12
N TYR A 84 -20.51 13.33 -2.42
CA TYR A 84 -20.31 14.68 -2.91
C TYR A 84 -21.49 15.58 -2.51
N ASP A 85 -21.22 16.64 -1.75
CA ASP A 85 -22.23 17.57 -1.23
C ASP A 85 -22.25 18.93 -1.95
N GLY A 86 -21.36 19.14 -2.94
CA GLY A 86 -21.27 20.39 -3.70
C GLY A 86 -19.82 20.80 -4.01
N PRO A 87 -19.62 21.89 -4.78
CA PRO A 87 -18.28 22.30 -5.18
C PRO A 87 -17.39 22.63 -3.99
N GLY A 88 -16.11 22.27 -4.06
CA GLY A 88 -15.16 22.55 -2.98
C GLY A 88 -13.87 21.74 -3.07
N TYR A 89 -13.05 21.84 -2.03
CA TYR A 89 -11.83 21.05 -1.90
C TYR A 89 -12.15 19.71 -1.26
N TYR A 90 -11.63 18.64 -1.87
CA TYR A 90 -11.80 17.29 -1.40
C TYR A 90 -10.46 16.57 -1.40
N GLU A 91 -10.29 15.72 -0.41
CA GLU A 91 -9.28 14.70 -0.41
C GLU A 91 -9.81 13.49 -1.17
N VAL A 92 -9.04 13.01 -2.14
CA VAL A 92 -9.42 11.91 -3.04
C VAL A 92 -8.44 10.76 -2.88
N SER A 93 -8.94 9.53 -2.85
CA SER A 93 -8.19 8.29 -2.81
C SER A 93 -8.03 7.71 -4.21
N GLU A 94 -6.82 7.35 -4.61
CA GLU A 94 -6.57 6.67 -5.89
C GLU A 94 -6.98 5.20 -5.81
N THR A 95 -6.64 4.57 -4.70
CA THR A 95 -7.01 3.19 -4.36
C THR A 95 -7.59 3.16 -2.96
N ASP A 96 -8.13 2.02 -2.54
CA ASP A 96 -8.81 1.88 -1.25
C ASP A 96 -7.93 2.28 -0.05
N ASN A 97 -6.60 2.30 -0.21
CA ASN A 97 -5.64 2.56 0.85
C ASN A 97 -4.64 3.71 0.55
N ASN A 98 -4.81 4.46 -0.55
CA ASN A 98 -3.87 5.53 -0.91
C ASN A 98 -4.58 6.82 -1.31
N VAL A 99 -4.30 7.91 -0.58
CA VAL A 99 -4.77 9.25 -0.91
C VAL A 99 -4.02 9.76 -2.15
N ALA A 100 -4.74 9.99 -3.24
CA ALA A 100 -4.23 10.57 -4.49
C ALA A 100 -3.81 12.03 -4.30
N GLY A 101 -4.56 12.78 -3.49
CA GLY A 101 -4.27 14.17 -3.19
C GLY A 101 -5.51 15.02 -2.95
N VAL A 102 -5.30 16.34 -2.98
CA VAL A 102 -6.34 17.35 -2.79
C VAL A 102 -6.77 17.92 -4.14
N PHE A 103 -8.07 17.86 -4.42
CA PHE A 103 -8.67 18.37 -5.65
C PHE A 103 -9.75 19.39 -5.34
N TYR A 104 -9.88 20.41 -6.18
CA TYR A 104 -11.13 21.14 -6.26
C TYR A 104 -12.10 20.38 -7.17
N ILE A 105 -13.17 19.84 -6.60
CA ILE A 105 -14.17 19.03 -7.31
C ILE A 105 -15.39 19.88 -7.60
N GLU A 106 -15.89 19.76 -8.84
CA GLU A 106 -17.18 20.30 -9.27
C GLU A 106 -17.95 19.26 -10.10
N ARG A 107 -19.27 19.41 -10.16
CA ARG A 107 -20.13 18.57 -10.99
C ARG A 107 -20.27 19.21 -12.38
N PHE A 108 -20.09 18.42 -13.43
CA PHE A 108 -20.35 18.86 -14.80
C PHE A 108 -21.26 17.87 -15.53
N PHE A 109 -22.03 18.36 -16.50
CA PHE A 109 -22.88 17.53 -17.34
C PHE A 109 -22.13 17.16 -18.62
N SER A 110 -22.05 15.86 -18.93
CA SER A 110 -21.57 15.38 -20.23
C SER A 110 -22.75 15.30 -21.18
N GLU A 111 -22.73 16.11 -22.23
CA GLU A 111 -23.73 16.04 -23.30
C GLU A 111 -23.64 14.72 -24.08
N MET A 112 -22.43 14.16 -24.23
CA MET A 112 -22.22 12.90 -24.93
C MET A 112 -22.88 11.73 -24.20
N ASP A 113 -22.75 11.67 -22.87
CA ASP A 113 -23.26 10.57 -22.07
C ASP A 113 -24.61 10.86 -21.40
N GLN A 114 -25.14 12.08 -21.58
CA GLN A 114 -26.37 12.57 -20.96
C GLN A 114 -26.41 12.36 -19.44
N ARG A 115 -25.27 12.52 -18.76
CA ARG A 115 -25.15 12.32 -17.31
C ARG A 115 -24.16 13.27 -16.65
N TYR A 116 -24.33 13.44 -15.34
CA TYR A 116 -23.42 14.21 -14.52
C TYR A 116 -22.21 13.39 -14.10
N TYR A 117 -21.05 14.04 -14.14
CA TYR A 117 -19.77 13.52 -13.65
C TYR A 117 -19.17 14.49 -12.64
N LEU A 118 -18.21 13.99 -11.86
CA LEU A 118 -17.38 14.82 -11.00
C LEU A 118 -16.05 15.07 -11.69
N ARG A 119 -15.64 16.32 -11.73
CA ARG A 119 -14.40 16.80 -12.34
C ARG A 119 -13.54 17.41 -11.26
N GLY A 120 -12.33 16.89 -11.09
CA GLY A 120 -11.33 17.37 -10.14
C GLY A 120 -10.25 18.16 -10.86
N ASN A 121 -9.86 19.30 -10.30
CA ASN A 121 -8.66 20.03 -10.72
C ASN A 121 -7.63 19.99 -9.60
N TYR A 122 -6.37 19.75 -9.93
CA TYR A 122 -5.27 19.94 -9.01
C TYR A 122 -5.13 21.43 -8.65
N ILE A 123 -4.64 21.68 -7.44
CA ILE A 123 -4.43 23.02 -6.93
C ILE A 123 -2.94 23.20 -6.73
N TRP A 124 -2.39 24.19 -7.42
CA TRP A 124 -0.99 24.54 -7.34
C TRP A 124 -0.89 26.06 -7.25
N ASP A 125 -0.18 26.54 -6.24
CA ASP A 125 0.00 27.97 -6.00
C ASP A 125 -1.33 28.76 -6.00
N GLY A 126 -2.35 28.19 -5.35
CA GLY A 126 -3.69 28.78 -5.26
C GLY A 126 -4.51 28.77 -6.57
N ARG A 127 -3.98 28.19 -7.65
CA ARG A 127 -4.65 28.13 -8.96
C ARG A 127 -5.08 26.71 -9.30
N ARG A 128 -6.21 26.60 -10.01
CA ARG A 128 -6.67 25.32 -10.60
C ARG A 128 -5.82 25.02 -11.84
N ILE A 129 -5.12 23.89 -11.82
CA ILE A 129 -4.33 23.42 -12.96
C ILE A 129 -5.20 22.50 -13.83
N ALA A 130 -5.04 22.65 -15.15
CA ALA A 130 -5.55 21.74 -16.17
C ALA A 130 -4.45 20.74 -16.60
N PRO A 131 -4.79 19.53 -17.07
CA PRO A 131 -6.13 19.04 -17.31
C PRO A 131 -6.88 18.71 -16.02
N ALA A 132 -8.20 18.63 -16.15
CA ALA A 132 -9.03 18.17 -15.05
C ALA A 132 -9.29 16.68 -15.22
N VAL A 133 -9.28 15.96 -14.11
CA VAL A 133 -9.47 14.52 -14.08
C VAL A 133 -10.90 14.16 -13.68
N LEU A 134 -11.40 13.02 -14.15
CA LEU A 134 -12.67 12.47 -13.69
C LEU A 134 -12.48 11.85 -12.30
N ILE A 135 -13.32 12.27 -11.35
CA ILE A 135 -13.28 11.74 -9.99
C ILE A 135 -14.45 10.78 -9.80
N GLY A 136 -14.16 9.57 -9.33
CA GLY A 136 -15.22 8.65 -8.91
C GLY A 136 -15.88 9.15 -7.63
N ALA A 137 -17.21 9.10 -7.53
CA ALA A 137 -17.87 9.45 -6.26
C ALA A 137 -17.35 8.60 -5.08
N ARG A 138 -16.92 7.36 -5.36
CA ARG A 138 -16.35 6.44 -4.37
C ARG A 138 -14.90 6.74 -4.01
N SER A 139 -14.20 7.64 -4.70
CA SER A 139 -12.84 8.02 -4.33
C SER A 139 -12.79 9.23 -3.40
N ILE A 140 -13.92 9.89 -3.12
CA ILE A 140 -13.96 11.02 -2.19
C ILE A 140 -13.79 10.51 -0.75
N VAL A 141 -12.72 10.96 -0.12
CA VAL A 141 -12.40 10.66 1.28
C VAL A 141 -13.07 11.65 2.21
N ARG A 142 -12.92 12.95 1.95
CA ARG A 142 -13.59 13.99 2.75
C ARG A 142 -13.56 15.32 2.04
N LYS A 143 -14.49 16.18 2.43
CA LYS A 143 -14.44 17.61 2.11
C LYS A 143 -13.51 18.30 3.10
N ILE A 144 -12.69 19.20 2.60
CA ILE A 144 -11.76 19.99 3.39
C ILE A 144 -11.98 21.47 3.11
N ASP A 145 -11.62 22.33 4.07
CA ASP A 145 -11.67 23.77 3.84
C ASP A 145 -10.45 24.26 3.03
N ALA A 146 -10.53 25.49 2.55
CA ALA A 146 -9.48 26.07 1.72
C ALA A 146 -8.16 26.29 2.47
N ALA A 147 -8.20 26.51 3.79
CA ALA A 147 -7.01 26.72 4.60
C ALA A 147 -6.25 25.39 4.78
N GLU A 148 -6.98 24.31 5.07
CA GLU A 148 -6.45 22.95 5.14
C GLU A 148 -5.92 22.48 3.80
N ALA A 149 -6.62 22.76 2.70
CA ALA A 149 -6.14 22.49 1.35
C ALA A 149 -4.81 23.21 1.07
N GLY A 150 -4.70 24.49 1.46
CA GLY A 150 -3.47 25.27 1.32
C GLY A 150 -2.30 24.70 2.13
N MET A 151 -2.56 24.24 3.36
CA MET A 151 -1.54 23.61 4.21
C MET A 151 -1.01 22.32 3.56
N LYS A 152 -1.87 21.41 3.12
CA LYS A 152 -1.45 20.15 2.48
C LYS A 152 -0.62 20.38 1.21
N VAL A 153 -0.97 21.38 0.40
CA VAL A 153 -0.17 21.76 -0.76
C VAL A 153 1.20 22.29 -0.33
N SER A 154 1.25 23.13 0.72
CA SER A 154 2.51 23.67 1.22
C SER A 154 3.44 22.60 1.82
N GLU A 155 2.89 21.60 2.50
CA GLU A 155 3.63 20.44 3.01
C GLU A 155 4.22 19.62 1.87
N PHE A 156 3.45 19.39 0.81
CA PHE A 156 3.95 18.71 -0.39
C PHE A 156 5.08 19.50 -1.08
N VAL A 157 4.94 20.82 -1.20
CA VAL A 157 6.00 21.69 -1.74
C VAL A 157 7.25 21.67 -0.85
N ALA A 158 7.10 21.68 0.48
CA ALA A 158 8.21 21.58 1.42
C ALA A 158 8.91 20.22 1.34
N LEU A 159 8.15 19.13 1.19
CA LEU A 159 8.67 17.79 0.95
C LEU A 159 9.51 17.74 -0.33
N LEU A 160 8.98 18.30 -1.42
CA LEU A 160 9.72 18.41 -2.68
C LEU A 160 10.98 19.27 -2.50
N ALA A 161 10.93 20.37 -1.75
CA ALA A 161 12.11 21.23 -1.53
C ALA A 161 13.29 20.46 -0.90
N GLY A 162 13.00 19.49 -0.02
CA GLY A 162 13.99 18.61 0.60
C GLY A 162 14.51 17.46 -0.28
N MET A 163 13.89 17.19 -1.43
CA MET A 163 14.28 16.10 -2.33
C MET A 163 15.41 16.47 -3.30
N ASN A 164 16.25 15.49 -3.61
CA ASN A 164 17.25 15.62 -4.68
C ASN A 164 16.60 15.55 -6.08
N VAL A 165 17.36 15.85 -7.13
CA VAL A 165 16.85 15.96 -8.51
C VAL A 165 16.26 14.63 -9.02
N ASP A 166 16.87 13.50 -8.65
CA ASP A 166 16.42 12.17 -9.10
C ASP A 166 15.11 11.78 -8.40
N GLN A 167 14.98 12.06 -7.10
CA GLN A 167 13.74 11.87 -6.35
C GLN A 167 12.61 12.73 -6.91
N LYS A 168 12.88 13.99 -7.27
CA LYS A 168 11.89 14.88 -7.91
C LYS A 168 11.46 14.33 -9.27
N ARG A 169 12.40 13.85 -10.09
CA ARG A 169 12.09 13.22 -11.38
C ARG A 169 11.23 11.98 -11.23
N ASP A 170 11.50 11.15 -10.23
CA ASP A 170 10.67 9.97 -9.97
C ASP A 170 9.26 10.34 -9.53
N VAL A 171 9.10 11.37 -8.71
CA VAL A 171 7.77 11.90 -8.36
C VAL A 171 7.05 12.44 -9.59
N ILE A 172 7.71 13.26 -10.41
CA ILE A 172 7.13 13.82 -11.65
C ILE A 172 6.73 12.70 -12.62
N ARG A 173 7.60 11.71 -12.85
CA ARG A 173 7.31 10.57 -13.72
C ARG A 173 6.10 9.78 -13.24
N ARG A 174 5.95 9.57 -11.93
CA ARG A 174 4.75 8.93 -11.37
C ARG A 174 3.49 9.77 -11.61
N PHE A 175 3.60 11.10 -11.61
CA PHE A 175 2.47 11.95 -11.99
C PHE A 175 2.14 11.88 -13.49
N GLU A 176 3.15 11.75 -14.35
CA GLU A 176 2.96 11.64 -15.80
C GLU A 176 2.42 10.26 -16.24
N GLU A 177 2.74 9.19 -15.50
CA GLU A 177 2.19 7.83 -15.72
C GLU A 177 0.70 7.71 -15.28
N LEU A 178 0.13 8.76 -14.67
CA LEU A 178 -1.27 8.82 -14.21
C LEU A 178 -2.21 9.53 -15.19
N ASP A 179 -1.70 10.10 -16.29
CA ASP A 179 -2.47 10.67 -17.41
C ASP A 179 -2.67 9.64 -18.55
#